data_AF-A0A2V6B6W5-F1
#
_entry.id   AF-A0A2V6B6W5-F1
#
_cell.length_a   1.000
_cell.length_b   1.000
_cell.length_c   1.000
_cell.angle_alpha   90.00
_cell.angle_beta   90.00
_cell.angle_gamma   90.00
#
_symmetry.space_group_name_H-M   'P 1'
#
loop_
_entity.id
_entity.type
_entity.pdbx_description
1 polymer ?
#
loop_
_entity_poly.entity_id
_entity_poly.type
_entity_poly.pdbx_seq_one_letter_code
_entity_poly.pdbx_strand_id
1 'polypeptide(L)'
;MSIPANAQQQPQEEQKQPHKQPQQQEPSQKQSEQEQKRRQQQEQKRTRQQAQEEQRQQEKQSQEKERLQRQSEEDQKRQQQQQQERARQQAQEEQRKQRKESQEKERLQRQSEEDQKRQQQQQQERARQQAQEEQRKQQKESQEKERRERQSEQRDERREREAEQQDRRISRQQQQQLIHQQQEEVKQYRRYLEQQESRARDQAEELRRQNRLAQYRYQEEYLEHLRQQQRRLRDERFDYDRDPYFYAAPIYRYRRDGRYYEINRYGANVLRQALHAGYAQGFRAGEADRRDRWRAAYRDSYAYRDASYGYRGYYISRSEYNYYFREGFRRGYEDGYDSRYRYGRYADGNYFMSDNILSQILNFESIR
;
A
#
# COMPACT_ATOMS: atom_id res chain seq x y z
N MET A 1 -58.39 66.20 31.03
CA MET A 1 -58.84 67.56 31.41
C MET A 1 -58.56 68.49 30.26
N SER A 2 -59.60 69.22 29.86
CA SER A 2 -59.57 70.56 29.24
C SER A 2 -59.09 70.72 27.79
N ILE A 3 -60.07 70.71 26.89
CA ILE A 3 -60.24 71.70 25.79
C ILE A 3 -60.45 73.10 26.45
N PRO A 4 -60.12 74.23 25.80
CA PRO A 4 -61.12 74.97 24.99
C PRO A 4 -60.50 75.55 23.68
N ALA A 5 -61.18 75.74 22.53
CA ALA A 5 -62.49 76.28 22.18
C ALA A 5 -62.59 77.82 22.15
N ASN A 6 -63.02 78.34 20.99
CA ASN A 6 -63.90 79.51 20.70
C ASN A 6 -63.36 80.42 19.59
N ALA A 7 -64.15 81.10 18.76
CA ALA A 7 -65.57 81.13 18.35
C ALA A 7 -65.65 82.33 17.36
N GLN A 8 -66.52 82.41 16.34
CA GLN A 8 -67.88 83.00 16.32
C GLN A 8 -68.24 83.20 14.82
N GLN A 9 -69.33 82.65 14.25
CA GLN A 9 -70.73 83.14 14.19
C GLN A 9 -70.92 84.39 13.29
N GLN A 10 -71.51 84.29 12.07
CA GLN A 10 -72.97 84.30 11.68
C GLN A 10 -73.53 85.74 11.45
N PRO A 11 -74.71 86.01 10.81
CA PRO A 11 -75.53 85.28 9.82
C PRO A 11 -76.30 86.16 8.75
N GLN A 12 -77.00 85.47 7.81
CA GLN A 12 -78.42 85.61 7.36
C GLN A 12 -79.06 86.71 6.45
N GLU A 13 -80.04 86.19 5.67
CA GLU A 13 -81.31 86.75 5.12
C GLU A 13 -81.34 87.40 3.72
N GLU A 14 -81.99 86.79 2.70
CA GLU A 14 -83.44 86.82 2.33
C GLU A 14 -83.87 88.19 1.73
N GLN A 15 -84.63 88.35 0.61
CA GLN A 15 -85.94 87.80 0.27
C GLN A 15 -86.47 88.42 -1.07
N LYS A 16 -87.48 87.76 -1.68
CA LYS A 16 -88.68 88.30 -2.39
C LYS A 16 -88.68 88.72 -3.90
N GLN A 17 -89.46 87.93 -4.65
CA GLN A 17 -90.36 88.29 -5.79
C GLN A 17 -91.52 89.22 -5.32
N PRO A 18 -92.33 89.96 -6.15
CA PRO A 18 -93.21 89.38 -7.19
C PRO A 18 -93.74 90.24 -8.38
N HIS A 19 -94.34 89.52 -9.35
CA HIS A 19 -95.48 89.76 -10.27
C HIS A 19 -96.01 91.14 -10.78
N LYS A 20 -96.26 91.13 -12.11
CA LYS A 20 -97.49 91.48 -12.90
C LYS A 20 -97.59 92.78 -13.74
N GLN A 21 -97.88 92.51 -15.03
CA GLN A 21 -98.85 93.16 -15.97
C GLN A 21 -98.42 94.31 -16.92
N PRO A 22 -99.10 94.42 -18.10
CA PRO A 22 -98.61 95.10 -19.32
C PRO A 22 -99.42 96.35 -19.73
N GLN A 23 -98.90 97.16 -20.68
CA GLN A 23 -99.59 97.85 -21.80
C GLN A 23 -98.71 98.99 -22.35
N GLN A 24 -98.25 98.93 -23.61
CA GLN A 24 -98.85 99.48 -24.84
C GLN A 24 -98.71 101.00 -25.02
N GLN A 25 -97.85 101.44 -25.97
CA GLN A 25 -98.17 102.25 -27.18
C GLN A 25 -96.96 103.05 -27.70
N GLU A 26 -96.76 102.93 -29.02
CA GLU A 26 -96.40 103.93 -30.06
C GLU A 26 -95.84 105.34 -29.72
N PRO A 27 -95.19 106.03 -30.69
CA PRO A 27 -94.35 105.52 -31.80
C PRO A 27 -93.16 106.44 -32.20
N SER A 28 -92.34 105.96 -33.15
CA SER A 28 -91.63 106.78 -34.16
C SER A 28 -90.29 107.49 -33.85
N GLN A 29 -89.37 106.87 -33.10
CA GLN A 29 -87.91 107.19 -33.18
C GLN A 29 -86.97 105.96 -33.11
N LYS A 30 -87.49 104.74 -32.94
CA LYS A 30 -86.70 103.52 -32.66
C LYS A 30 -86.19 102.71 -33.87
N GLN A 31 -86.54 103.08 -35.10
CA GLN A 31 -86.15 102.28 -36.28
C GLN A 31 -84.70 102.48 -36.74
N SER A 32 -84.07 103.65 -36.51
CA SER A 32 -82.67 103.87 -36.89
C SER A 32 -81.66 103.25 -35.90
N GLU A 33 -81.96 103.24 -34.59
CA GLU A 33 -81.13 102.59 -33.57
C GLU A 33 -81.10 101.05 -33.70
N GLN A 34 -82.19 100.45 -34.17
CA GLN A 34 -82.31 99.00 -34.26
C GLN A 34 -81.48 98.40 -35.41
N GLU A 35 -81.24 99.17 -36.48
CA GLU A 35 -80.40 98.77 -37.60
C GLU A 35 -78.90 98.91 -37.28
N GLN A 36 -78.51 99.95 -36.52
CA GLN A 36 -77.15 100.13 -36.03
C GLN A 36 -76.75 99.05 -35.01
N LYS A 37 -77.66 98.69 -34.09
CA LYS A 37 -77.46 97.56 -33.15
C LYS A 37 -77.30 96.22 -33.86
N ARG A 38 -78.03 95.99 -34.96
CA ARG A 38 -77.90 94.77 -35.77
C ARG A 38 -76.54 94.67 -36.46
N ARG A 39 -76.01 95.75 -37.02
CA ARG A 39 -74.66 95.76 -37.59
C ARG A 39 -73.57 95.50 -36.54
N GLN A 40 -73.66 96.14 -35.38
CA GLN A 40 -72.73 95.87 -34.27
C GLN A 40 -72.80 94.42 -33.76
N GLN A 41 -73.99 93.83 -33.66
CA GLN A 41 -74.14 92.41 -33.30
C GLN A 41 -73.56 91.45 -34.36
N GLN A 42 -73.64 91.82 -35.63
CA GLN A 42 -73.08 91.02 -36.72
C GLN A 42 -71.55 91.08 -36.75
N GLU A 43 -70.97 92.26 -36.50
CA GLU A 43 -69.51 92.42 -36.32
C GLU A 43 -68.99 91.69 -35.08
N GLN A 44 -69.68 91.77 -33.95
CA GLN A 44 -69.33 90.99 -32.75
C GLN A 44 -69.41 89.48 -32.98
N LYS A 45 -70.39 88.99 -33.75
CA LYS A 45 -70.46 87.57 -34.11
C LYS A 45 -69.31 87.14 -35.02
N ARG A 46 -68.93 87.97 -36.00
CA ARG A 46 -67.78 87.69 -36.89
C ARG A 46 -66.46 87.69 -36.14
N THR A 47 -66.22 88.67 -35.28
CA THR A 47 -65.00 88.71 -34.45
C THR A 47 -64.93 87.54 -33.48
N ARG A 48 -66.07 87.14 -32.87
CA ARG A 48 -66.12 85.96 -32.00
C ARG A 48 -65.90 84.66 -32.76
N GLN A 49 -66.38 84.55 -34.00
CA GLN A 49 -66.10 83.41 -34.88
C GLN A 49 -64.62 83.36 -35.29
N GLN A 50 -64.02 84.49 -35.71
CA GLN A 50 -62.59 84.55 -36.05
C GLN A 50 -61.70 84.20 -34.85
N ALA A 51 -61.99 84.74 -33.67
CA ALA A 51 -61.25 84.41 -32.45
C ALA A 51 -61.37 82.92 -32.09
N GLN A 52 -62.54 82.30 -32.31
CA GLN A 52 -62.76 80.88 -32.06
C GLN A 52 -62.06 79.98 -33.10
N GLU A 53 -61.90 80.46 -34.33
CA GLU A 53 -61.19 79.76 -35.40
C GLU A 53 -59.66 79.84 -35.22
N GLU A 54 -59.14 81.00 -34.80
CA GLU A 54 -57.74 81.17 -34.39
C GLU A 54 -57.40 80.31 -33.17
N GLN A 55 -58.28 80.24 -32.18
CA GLN A 55 -58.07 79.39 -31.01
C GLN A 55 -58.02 77.89 -31.40
N ARG A 56 -58.88 77.44 -32.32
CA ARG A 56 -58.82 76.07 -32.87
C ARG A 56 -57.56 75.80 -33.68
N GLN A 57 -57.05 76.79 -34.42
CA GLN A 57 -55.78 76.64 -35.13
C GLN A 57 -54.59 76.53 -34.17
N GLN A 58 -54.56 77.35 -33.11
CA GLN A 58 -53.53 77.24 -32.07
C GLN A 58 -53.60 75.91 -31.33
N GLU A 59 -54.80 75.40 -31.01
CA GLU A 59 -54.99 74.07 -30.40
C GLU A 59 -54.52 72.92 -31.30
N LYS A 60 -54.75 73.01 -32.62
CA LYS A 60 -54.23 72.02 -33.56
C LYS A 60 -52.71 72.05 -33.64
N GLN A 61 -52.10 73.23 -33.68
CA GLN A 61 -50.65 73.36 -33.71
C GLN A 61 -49.99 72.87 -32.42
N SER A 62 -50.60 73.10 -31.25
CA SER A 62 -50.08 72.60 -29.98
C SER A 62 -50.21 71.07 -29.87
N GLN A 63 -51.34 70.49 -30.30
CA GLN A 63 -51.50 69.04 -30.36
C GLN A 63 -50.53 68.37 -31.35
N GLU A 64 -50.26 68.99 -32.50
CA GLU A 64 -49.30 68.47 -33.47
C GLU A 64 -47.87 68.50 -32.92
N LYS A 65 -47.48 69.59 -32.22
CA LYS A 65 -46.19 69.68 -31.52
C LYS A 65 -46.04 68.61 -30.44
N GLU A 66 -47.07 68.39 -29.62
CA GLU A 66 -47.05 67.37 -28.57
C GLU A 66 -46.94 65.96 -29.17
N ARG A 67 -47.60 65.71 -30.30
CA ARG A 67 -47.54 64.43 -31.00
C ARG A 67 -46.16 64.14 -31.59
N LEU A 68 -45.52 65.14 -32.20
CA LEU A 68 -44.13 65.06 -32.67
C LEU A 68 -43.14 64.83 -31.52
N GLN A 69 -43.36 65.47 -30.37
CA GLN A 69 -42.51 65.30 -29.20
C GLN A 69 -42.61 63.88 -28.62
N ARG A 70 -43.84 63.34 -28.49
CA ARG A 70 -44.04 61.94 -28.06
C ARG A 70 -43.41 60.94 -29.03
N GLN A 71 -43.48 61.19 -30.33
CA GLN A 71 -42.89 60.33 -31.35
C GLN A 71 -41.35 60.34 -31.27
N SER A 72 -40.75 61.51 -31.04
CA SER A 72 -39.31 61.64 -30.78
C SER A 72 -38.87 60.91 -29.51
N GLU A 73 -39.67 60.97 -28.44
CA GLU A 73 -39.38 60.27 -27.19
C GLU A 73 -39.47 58.74 -27.35
N GLU A 74 -40.47 58.24 -28.08
CA GLU A 74 -40.59 56.81 -28.40
C GLU A 74 -39.41 56.31 -29.26
N ASP A 75 -38.98 57.08 -30.25
CA ASP A 75 -37.85 56.73 -31.12
C ASP A 75 -36.53 56.69 -30.32
N GLN A 76 -36.29 57.67 -29.43
CA GLN A 76 -35.14 57.63 -28.52
C GLN A 76 -35.18 56.40 -27.61
N LYS A 77 -36.34 56.06 -27.06
CA LYS A 77 -36.50 54.90 -26.18
C LYS A 77 -36.24 53.60 -26.91
N ARG A 78 -36.73 53.46 -28.16
CA ARG A 78 -36.42 52.33 -29.05
C ARG A 78 -34.93 52.22 -29.33
N GLN A 79 -34.27 53.34 -29.63
CA GLN A 79 -32.85 53.36 -29.96
C GLN A 79 -31.99 52.96 -28.76
N GLN A 80 -32.36 53.42 -27.56
CA GLN A 80 -31.69 53.05 -26.31
C GLN A 80 -31.88 51.57 -25.98
N GLN A 81 -33.08 51.03 -26.20
CA GLN A 81 -33.37 49.61 -25.99
C GLN A 81 -32.57 48.72 -26.95
N GLN A 82 -32.43 49.13 -28.22
CA GLN A 82 -31.61 48.43 -29.22
C GLN A 82 -30.13 48.41 -28.86
N GLN A 83 -29.59 49.53 -28.34
CA GLN A 83 -28.20 49.57 -27.86
C GLN A 83 -27.99 48.65 -26.66
N GLN A 84 -28.95 48.62 -25.72
CA GLN A 84 -28.87 47.75 -24.55
C GLN A 84 -28.92 46.27 -24.92
N GLU A 85 -29.72 45.91 -25.93
CA GLU A 85 -29.81 44.54 -26.43
C GLU A 85 -28.53 44.10 -27.16
N ARG A 86 -27.91 44.97 -27.96
CA ARG A 86 -26.59 44.72 -28.58
C ARG A 86 -25.49 44.55 -27.53
N ALA A 87 -25.48 45.38 -26.49
CA ALA A 87 -24.51 45.27 -25.41
C ALA A 87 -24.66 43.93 -24.65
N ARG A 88 -25.90 43.49 -24.40
CA ARG A 88 -26.17 42.17 -23.81
C ARG A 88 -25.70 41.02 -24.69
N GLN A 89 -25.95 41.08 -26.00
CA GLN A 89 -25.48 40.06 -26.94
C GLN A 89 -23.94 39.97 -26.97
N GLN A 90 -23.25 41.11 -27.01
CA GLN A 90 -21.78 41.15 -26.97
C GLN A 90 -21.23 40.56 -25.67
N ALA A 91 -21.79 40.93 -24.51
CA ALA A 91 -21.37 40.38 -23.23
C ALA A 91 -21.60 38.85 -23.15
N GLN A 92 -22.70 38.35 -23.71
CA GLN A 92 -22.98 36.91 -23.77
C GLN A 92 -21.99 36.17 -24.67
N GLU A 93 -21.62 36.75 -25.80
CA GLU A 93 -20.67 36.15 -26.73
C GLU A 93 -19.25 36.11 -26.14
N GLU A 94 -18.85 37.17 -25.43
CA GLU A 94 -17.58 37.26 -24.73
C GLU A 94 -17.48 36.24 -23.58
N GLN A 95 -18.55 36.10 -22.79
CA GLN A 95 -18.64 35.08 -21.74
C GLN A 95 -18.59 33.64 -22.32
N ARG A 96 -19.16 33.43 -23.51
CA ARG A 96 -19.10 32.14 -24.21
C ARG A 96 -17.71 31.83 -24.74
N LYS A 97 -16.95 32.83 -25.22
CA LYS A 97 -15.54 32.68 -25.61
C LYS A 97 -14.67 32.33 -24.41
N GLN A 98 -14.80 33.06 -23.30
CA GLN A 98 -14.04 32.77 -22.07
C GLN A 98 -14.31 31.35 -21.53
N ARG A 99 -15.57 30.88 -21.57
CA ARG A 99 -15.91 29.51 -21.18
C ARG A 99 -15.30 28.44 -22.10
N LYS A 100 -15.17 28.72 -23.39
CA LYS A 100 -14.52 27.78 -24.32
C LYS A 100 -13.02 27.71 -24.06
N GLU A 101 -12.35 28.85 -23.85
CA GLU A 101 -10.92 28.88 -23.53
C GLU A 101 -10.60 28.21 -22.20
N SER A 102 -11.45 28.37 -21.18
CA SER A 102 -11.25 27.70 -19.88
C SER A 102 -11.43 26.19 -20.00
N GLN A 103 -12.44 25.72 -20.74
CA GLN A 103 -12.64 24.30 -21.01
C GLN A 103 -11.49 23.69 -21.82
N GLU A 104 -10.92 24.44 -22.77
CA GLU A 104 -9.78 23.98 -23.57
C GLU A 104 -8.51 23.86 -22.71
N LYS A 105 -8.22 24.85 -21.85
CA LYS A 105 -7.12 24.77 -20.87
C LYS A 105 -7.28 23.60 -19.92
N GLU A 106 -8.47 23.39 -19.37
CA GLU A 106 -8.73 22.27 -18.45
C GLU A 106 -8.53 20.92 -19.15
N ARG A 107 -8.92 20.82 -20.41
CA ARG A 107 -8.74 19.61 -21.22
C ARG A 107 -7.27 19.32 -21.54
N LEU A 108 -6.49 20.34 -21.88
CA LEU A 108 -5.03 20.21 -22.05
C LEU A 108 -4.33 19.80 -20.75
N GLN A 109 -4.76 20.35 -19.62
CA GLN A 109 -4.18 20.02 -18.32
C GLN A 109 -4.46 18.56 -17.93
N ARG A 110 -5.71 18.08 -18.09
CA ARG A 110 -6.07 16.67 -17.86
C ARG A 110 -5.28 15.73 -18.77
N GLN A 111 -5.07 16.11 -20.03
CA GLN A 111 -4.29 15.29 -20.96
C GLN A 111 -2.82 15.18 -20.54
N SER A 112 -2.21 16.29 -20.09
CA SER A 112 -0.84 16.29 -19.56
C SER A 112 -0.71 15.45 -18.28
N GLU A 113 -1.71 15.46 -17.40
CA GLU A 113 -1.71 14.65 -16.17
C GLU A 113 -1.86 13.14 -16.48
N GLU A 114 -2.69 12.78 -17.46
CA GLU A 114 -2.82 11.41 -17.94
C GLU A 114 -1.53 10.91 -18.58
N ASP A 115 -0.87 11.72 -19.40
CA ASP A 115 0.41 11.38 -20.03
C ASP A 115 1.52 11.16 -18.99
N GLN A 116 1.61 12.03 -17.97
CA GLN A 116 2.54 11.84 -16.86
C GLN A 116 2.26 10.54 -16.07
N LYS A 117 0.99 10.25 -15.76
CA LYS A 117 0.62 8.99 -15.10
C LYS A 117 1.01 7.78 -15.95
N ARG A 118 0.76 7.83 -17.26
CA ARG A 118 1.15 6.75 -18.20
C ARG A 118 2.66 6.52 -18.19
N GLN A 119 3.44 7.60 -18.23
CA GLN A 119 4.90 7.54 -18.23
C GLN A 119 5.44 6.95 -16.92
N GLN A 120 4.87 7.35 -15.79
CA GLN A 120 5.24 6.82 -14.47
C GLN A 120 4.89 5.34 -14.33
N GLN A 121 3.72 4.92 -14.82
CA GLN A 121 3.30 3.52 -14.83
C GLN A 121 4.24 2.66 -15.68
N GLN A 122 4.64 3.17 -16.85
CA GLN A 122 5.55 2.46 -17.76
C GLN A 122 6.97 2.33 -17.18
N GLN A 123 7.46 3.34 -16.45
CA GLN A 123 8.72 3.23 -15.71
C GLN A 123 8.64 2.20 -14.58
N GLN A 124 7.53 2.18 -13.84
CA GLN A 124 7.33 1.23 -12.75
C GLN A 124 7.22 -0.21 -13.26
N GLU A 125 6.61 -0.41 -14.43
CA GLU A 125 6.52 -1.69 -15.10
C GLU A 125 7.88 -2.18 -15.63
N ARG A 126 8.70 -1.29 -16.21
CA ARG A 126 10.09 -1.61 -16.58
C ARG A 126 10.95 -1.97 -15.37
N ALA A 127 10.83 -1.22 -14.28
CA ALA A 127 11.56 -1.52 -13.04
C ALA A 127 11.14 -2.88 -12.46
N ARG A 128 9.85 -3.23 -12.51
CA ARG A 128 9.37 -4.56 -12.12
C ARG A 128 9.92 -5.65 -13.03
N GLN A 129 9.93 -5.44 -14.35
CA GLN A 129 10.48 -6.41 -15.30
C GLN A 129 11.98 -6.63 -15.06
N GLN A 130 12.76 -5.56 -14.87
CA GLN A 130 14.20 -5.67 -14.55
C GLN A 130 14.45 -6.42 -13.24
N ALA A 131 13.69 -6.10 -12.17
CA ALA A 131 13.81 -6.81 -10.90
C ALA A 131 13.43 -8.30 -11.03
N GLN A 132 12.41 -8.61 -11.83
CA GLN A 132 11.99 -9.99 -12.07
C GLN A 132 13.00 -10.77 -12.93
N GLU A 133 13.69 -10.09 -13.84
CA GLU A 133 14.76 -10.66 -14.67
C GLU A 133 16.05 -10.91 -13.86
N GLU A 134 16.42 -10.00 -12.96
CA GLU A 134 17.50 -10.21 -11.98
C GLU A 134 17.19 -11.37 -11.04
N GLN A 135 15.97 -11.45 -10.52
CA GLN A 135 15.54 -12.56 -9.66
C GLN A 135 15.57 -13.90 -10.41
N ARG A 136 15.19 -13.91 -11.70
CA ARG A 136 15.33 -15.08 -12.59
C ARG A 136 16.77 -15.46 -12.86
N LYS A 137 17.67 -14.49 -13.02
CA LYS A 137 19.12 -14.76 -13.17
C LYS A 137 19.70 -15.38 -11.91
N GLN A 138 19.39 -14.83 -10.73
CA GLN A 138 19.80 -15.40 -9.45
C GLN A 138 19.24 -16.82 -9.25
N GLN A 139 17.98 -17.06 -9.59
CA GLN A 139 17.39 -18.42 -9.58
C GLN A 139 18.06 -19.38 -10.57
N LYS A 140 18.44 -18.91 -11.76
CA LYS A 140 19.16 -19.74 -12.73
C LYS A 140 20.56 -20.08 -12.25
N GLU A 141 21.30 -19.12 -11.69
CA GLU A 141 22.63 -19.38 -11.11
C GLU A 141 22.55 -20.33 -9.91
N SER A 142 21.54 -20.19 -9.04
CA SER A 142 21.34 -21.11 -7.92
C SER A 142 20.97 -22.51 -8.41
N GLN A 143 20.07 -22.64 -9.39
CA GLN A 143 19.73 -23.93 -10.00
C GLN A 143 20.90 -24.54 -10.76
N GLU A 144 21.76 -23.75 -11.39
CA GLU A 144 22.93 -24.27 -12.11
C GLU A 144 24.02 -24.73 -11.13
N LYS A 145 24.21 -24.03 -10.00
CA LYS A 145 25.04 -24.50 -8.88
C LYS A 145 24.48 -25.78 -8.28
N GLU A 146 23.18 -25.83 -8.01
CA GLU A 146 22.51 -27.01 -7.48
C GLU A 146 22.60 -28.18 -8.46
N ARG A 147 22.50 -27.93 -9.77
CA ARG A 147 22.67 -28.97 -10.81
C ARG A 147 24.11 -29.45 -10.90
N ARG A 148 25.10 -28.58 -10.70
CA ARG A 148 26.52 -28.96 -10.60
C ARG A 148 26.80 -29.75 -9.31
N GLU A 149 26.18 -29.38 -8.21
CA GLU A 149 26.26 -30.11 -6.94
C GLU A 149 25.61 -31.47 -7.04
N ARG A 150 24.38 -31.56 -7.56
CA ARG A 150 23.71 -32.84 -7.86
C ARG A 150 24.50 -33.67 -8.87
N GLN A 151 25.21 -33.05 -9.83
CA GLN A 151 26.11 -33.78 -10.73
C GLN A 151 27.37 -34.27 -10.00
N SER A 152 27.91 -33.52 -9.04
CA SER A 152 29.02 -33.98 -8.21
C SER A 152 28.57 -35.10 -7.26
N GLU A 153 27.40 -34.96 -6.63
CA GLU A 153 26.75 -35.97 -5.80
C GLU A 153 26.42 -37.21 -6.62
N GLN A 154 25.94 -37.09 -7.86
CA GLN A 154 25.70 -38.25 -8.73
C GLN A 154 27.01 -38.91 -9.17
N ARG A 155 28.09 -38.15 -9.35
CA ARG A 155 29.40 -38.68 -9.75
C ARG A 155 30.10 -39.36 -8.57
N ASP A 156 29.94 -38.81 -7.37
CA ASP A 156 30.35 -39.40 -6.11
C ASP A 156 29.49 -40.61 -5.80
N GLU A 157 28.16 -40.56 -5.93
CA GLU A 157 27.28 -41.73 -5.80
C GLU A 157 27.64 -42.83 -6.81
N ARG A 158 28.02 -42.50 -8.04
CA ARG A 158 28.40 -43.52 -9.04
C ARG A 158 29.75 -44.15 -8.70
N ARG A 159 30.73 -43.36 -8.25
CA ARG A 159 31.99 -43.88 -7.69
C ARG A 159 31.77 -44.67 -6.40
N GLU A 160 30.83 -44.25 -5.56
CA GLU A 160 30.46 -44.90 -4.30
C GLU A 160 29.66 -46.18 -4.53
N ARG A 161 28.85 -46.28 -5.61
CA ARG A 161 28.19 -47.53 -6.07
C ARG A 161 29.18 -48.50 -6.70
N GLU A 162 30.17 -48.01 -7.44
CA GLU A 162 31.28 -48.82 -7.96
C GLU A 162 32.15 -49.36 -6.80
N ALA A 163 32.39 -48.56 -5.75
CA ALA A 163 33.01 -48.99 -4.49
C ALA A 163 32.12 -50.00 -3.71
N GLU A 164 30.80 -49.84 -3.76
CA GLU A 164 29.80 -50.74 -3.16
C GLU A 164 29.84 -52.16 -3.74
N GLN A 165 30.16 -52.30 -5.03
CA GLN A 165 30.35 -53.60 -5.68
C GLN A 165 31.68 -54.26 -5.31
N GLN A 166 32.68 -53.47 -4.89
CA GLN A 166 33.96 -53.94 -4.37
C GLN A 166 34.02 -54.06 -2.84
N ASP A 167 32.99 -53.62 -2.12
CA ASP A 167 32.97 -53.56 -0.66
C ASP A 167 32.87 -54.97 -0.05
N ARG A 168 34.01 -55.42 0.50
CA ARG A 168 34.03 -56.56 1.43
C ARG A 168 33.16 -56.20 2.62
N ARG A 169 32.13 -57.00 2.91
CA ARG A 169 31.36 -56.86 4.15
C ARG A 169 32.30 -57.09 5.35
N ILE A 170 32.06 -56.38 6.45
CA ILE A 170 32.72 -56.72 7.71
C ILE A 170 32.32 -58.13 8.16
N SER A 171 33.10 -58.74 9.05
CA SER A 171 32.77 -60.07 9.54
C SER A 171 31.46 -60.06 10.33
N ARG A 172 30.73 -61.20 10.37
CA ARG A 172 29.49 -61.30 11.16
C ARG A 172 29.71 -60.94 12.64
N GLN A 173 30.87 -61.28 13.19
CA GLN A 173 31.22 -60.93 14.57
C GLN A 173 31.39 -59.43 14.75
N GLN A 174 32.06 -58.75 13.82
CA GLN A 174 32.19 -57.28 13.84
C GLN A 174 30.83 -56.60 13.68
N GLN A 175 29.97 -57.11 12.78
CA GLN A 175 28.60 -56.63 12.63
C GLN A 175 27.81 -56.74 13.94
N GLN A 176 27.83 -57.90 14.61
CA GLN A 176 27.14 -58.08 15.90
C GLN A 176 27.66 -57.13 16.97
N GLN A 177 28.97 -56.90 17.04
CA GLN A 177 29.57 -55.95 17.98
C GLN A 177 29.09 -54.51 17.72
N LEU A 178 29.07 -54.08 16.46
CA LEU A 178 28.60 -52.76 16.05
C LEU A 178 27.11 -52.57 16.38
N ILE A 179 26.29 -53.58 16.11
CA ILE A 179 24.85 -53.58 16.43
C ILE A 179 24.65 -53.46 17.94
N HIS A 180 25.37 -54.26 18.73
CA HIS A 180 25.28 -54.21 20.19
C HIS A 180 25.69 -52.84 20.75
N GLN A 181 26.80 -52.27 20.27
CA GLN A 181 27.23 -50.93 20.65
C GLN A 181 26.16 -49.88 20.31
N GLN A 182 25.57 -49.96 19.12
CA GLN A 182 24.54 -49.03 18.69
C GLN A 182 23.27 -49.13 19.54
N GLN A 183 22.85 -50.34 19.91
CA GLN A 183 21.69 -50.54 20.77
C GLN A 183 21.89 -49.89 22.15
N GLU A 184 23.08 -49.99 22.72
CA GLU A 184 23.42 -49.32 23.98
C GLU A 184 23.45 -47.79 23.83
N GLU A 185 24.07 -47.26 22.77
CA GLU A 185 24.07 -45.82 22.46
C GLU A 185 22.66 -45.25 22.34
N VAL A 186 21.74 -45.95 21.65
CA VAL A 186 20.35 -45.51 21.52
C VAL A 186 19.63 -45.50 22.88
N LYS A 187 19.86 -46.50 23.74
CA LYS A 187 19.30 -46.52 25.10
C LYS A 187 19.78 -45.33 25.93
N GLN A 188 21.08 -45.03 25.89
CA GLN A 188 21.62 -43.86 26.59
C GLN A 188 21.08 -42.56 26.00
N TYR A 189 20.94 -42.50 24.68
CA TYR A 189 20.44 -41.30 24.02
C TYR A 189 18.98 -40.99 24.37
N ARG A 190 18.12 -42.01 24.44
CA ARG A 190 16.71 -41.83 24.89
C ARG A 190 16.64 -41.22 26.29
N ARG A 191 17.42 -41.74 27.23
CA ARG A 191 17.51 -41.21 28.61
C ARG A 191 18.04 -39.77 28.62
N TYR A 192 19.01 -39.47 27.76
CA TYR A 192 19.55 -38.12 27.63
C TYR A 192 18.49 -37.11 27.17
N LEU A 193 17.69 -37.47 26.14
CA LEU A 193 16.64 -36.60 25.61
C LEU A 193 15.58 -36.25 26.64
N GLU A 194 15.16 -37.23 27.44
CA GLU A 194 14.20 -37.02 28.54
C GLU A 194 14.69 -35.96 29.55
N GLN A 195 15.99 -35.98 29.88
CA GLN A 195 16.59 -35.00 30.79
C GLN A 195 16.76 -33.62 30.15
N GLN A 196 16.99 -33.57 28.85
CA GLN A 196 17.25 -32.33 28.14
C GLN A 196 16.02 -31.45 28.00
N GLU A 197 14.83 -32.04 27.83
CA GLU A 197 13.61 -31.27 27.65
C GLU A 197 13.34 -30.35 28.85
N SER A 198 13.55 -30.84 30.08
CA SER A 198 13.42 -30.00 31.29
C SER A 198 14.40 -28.84 31.27
N ARG A 199 15.69 -29.11 31.02
CA ARG A 199 16.74 -28.08 30.99
C ARG A 199 16.50 -27.03 29.90
N ALA A 200 15.98 -27.45 28.75
CA ALA A 200 15.63 -26.58 27.64
C ALA A 200 14.49 -25.62 28.02
N ARG A 201 13.48 -26.10 28.76
CA ARG A 201 12.36 -25.28 29.25
C ARG A 201 12.84 -24.25 30.28
N ASP A 202 13.66 -24.66 31.25
CA ASP A 202 14.21 -23.74 32.26
C ASP A 202 15.00 -22.60 31.60
N GLN A 203 15.81 -22.94 30.58
CA GLN A 203 16.57 -21.96 29.80
C GLN A 203 15.65 -21.03 28.99
N ALA A 204 14.55 -21.54 28.43
CA ALA A 204 13.58 -20.72 27.70
C ALA A 204 12.88 -19.71 28.63
N GLU A 205 12.51 -20.12 29.84
CA GLU A 205 11.95 -19.20 30.84
C GLU A 205 12.93 -18.10 31.25
N GLU A 206 14.21 -18.45 31.40
CA GLU A 206 15.25 -17.47 31.69
C GLU A 206 15.42 -16.45 30.56
N LEU A 207 15.40 -16.89 29.30
CA LEU A 207 15.41 -15.98 28.14
C LEU A 207 14.19 -15.05 28.15
N ARG A 208 13.01 -15.55 28.53
CA ARG A 208 11.80 -14.75 28.68
C ARG A 208 11.96 -13.70 29.80
N ARG A 209 12.49 -14.08 30.96
CA ARG A 209 12.78 -13.15 32.08
C ARG A 209 13.75 -12.06 31.69
N GLN A 210 14.75 -12.38 30.88
CA GLN A 210 15.75 -11.44 30.36
C GLN A 210 15.24 -10.60 29.18
N ASN A 211 13.98 -10.74 28.75
CA ASN A 211 13.41 -10.11 27.55
C ASN A 211 14.20 -10.40 26.26
N ARG A 212 14.86 -11.55 26.18
CA ARG A 212 15.61 -12.00 24.99
C ARG A 212 14.67 -12.68 24.01
N LEU A 213 13.79 -11.89 23.39
CA LEU A 213 12.64 -12.39 22.62
C LEU A 213 13.03 -13.18 21.37
N ALA A 214 14.06 -12.75 20.62
CA ALA A 214 14.50 -13.47 19.43
C ALA A 214 15.14 -14.81 19.82
N GLN A 215 15.97 -14.81 20.85
CA GLN A 215 16.59 -16.03 21.35
C GLN A 215 15.57 -16.99 21.99
N TYR A 216 14.56 -16.45 22.68
CA TYR A 216 13.45 -17.23 23.21
C TYR A 216 12.70 -17.97 22.09
N ARG A 217 12.34 -17.28 21.00
CA ARG A 217 11.67 -17.92 19.84
C ARG A 217 12.52 -19.02 19.22
N TYR A 218 13.81 -18.75 19.03
CA TYR A 218 14.77 -19.76 18.56
C TYR A 218 14.82 -20.99 19.49
N GLN A 219 14.83 -20.77 20.80
CA GLN A 219 14.85 -21.83 21.80
C GLN A 219 13.57 -22.69 21.77
N GLU A 220 12.40 -22.08 21.60
CA GLU A 220 11.12 -22.79 21.46
C GLU A 220 11.09 -23.66 20.20
N GLU A 221 11.60 -23.17 19.06
CA GLU A 221 11.73 -23.97 17.84
C GLU A 221 12.65 -25.18 18.05
N TYR A 222 13.78 -24.97 18.72
CA TYR A 222 14.72 -26.06 19.05
C TYR A 222 14.07 -27.12 19.95
N LEU A 223 13.32 -26.69 20.97
CA LEU A 223 12.60 -27.56 21.89
C LEU A 223 11.57 -28.42 21.17
N GLU A 224 10.82 -27.85 20.23
CA GLU A 224 9.84 -28.63 19.47
C GLU A 224 10.50 -29.72 18.61
N HIS A 225 11.66 -29.42 18.02
CA HIS A 225 12.46 -30.43 17.33
C HIS A 225 12.94 -31.54 18.27
N LEU A 226 13.36 -31.20 19.49
CA LEU A 226 13.76 -32.19 20.50
C LEU A 226 12.60 -33.14 20.86
N ARG A 227 11.39 -32.60 21.01
CA ARG A 227 10.17 -33.41 21.26
C ARG A 227 9.84 -34.32 20.08
N GLN A 228 9.93 -33.80 18.85
CA GLN A 228 9.72 -34.60 17.65
C GLN A 228 10.72 -35.76 17.56
N GLN A 229 11.98 -35.49 17.89
CA GLN A 229 13.05 -36.46 17.92
C GLN A 229 12.83 -37.54 18.98
N GLN A 230 12.38 -37.15 20.18
CA GLN A 230 12.00 -38.10 21.23
C GLN A 230 10.83 -38.99 20.80
N ARG A 231 9.78 -38.41 20.19
CA ARG A 231 8.63 -39.18 19.66
C ARG A 231 9.09 -40.18 18.60
N ARG A 232 9.89 -39.73 17.63
CA ARG A 232 10.45 -40.60 16.58
C ARG A 232 11.23 -41.76 17.19
N LEU A 233 12.17 -41.49 18.08
CA LEU A 233 13.02 -42.52 18.67
C LEU A 233 12.26 -43.53 19.52
N ARG A 234 11.15 -43.12 20.15
CA ARG A 234 10.28 -44.02 20.90
C ARG A 234 9.53 -44.97 19.97
N ASP A 235 9.02 -44.45 18.86
CA ASP A 235 8.12 -45.19 17.97
C ASP A 235 8.88 -45.98 16.89
N GLU A 236 10.15 -45.63 16.64
CA GLU A 236 11.01 -46.26 15.63
C GLU A 236 11.39 -47.70 15.99
N ARG A 237 11.11 -48.60 15.05
CA ARG A 237 11.57 -49.99 15.06
C ARG A 237 12.67 -50.14 14.02
N PHE A 238 13.90 -50.22 14.49
CA PHE A 238 15.07 -50.24 13.62
C PHE A 238 15.52 -51.69 13.34
N ASP A 239 15.65 -52.04 12.05
CA ASP A 239 16.12 -53.35 11.59
C ASP A 239 17.64 -53.28 11.30
N TYR A 240 18.43 -53.61 12.32
CA TYR A 240 19.88 -53.56 12.27
C TYR A 240 20.49 -54.57 11.30
N ASP A 241 19.86 -55.72 11.10
CA ASP A 241 20.43 -56.81 10.31
C ASP A 241 20.36 -56.53 8.81
N ARG A 242 19.34 -55.75 8.37
CA ARG A 242 19.13 -55.40 6.96
C ARG A 242 19.73 -54.04 6.58
N ASP A 243 20.10 -53.19 7.53
CA ASP A 243 20.66 -51.88 7.25
C ASP A 243 22.14 -51.98 6.81
N PRO A 244 22.50 -51.50 5.60
CA PRO A 244 23.86 -51.60 5.08
C PRO A 244 24.95 -50.93 5.91
N TYR A 245 24.64 -49.94 6.73
CA TYR A 245 25.63 -49.37 7.64
C TYR A 245 26.27 -50.43 8.54
N PHE A 246 25.51 -51.45 8.97
CA PHE A 246 26.01 -52.41 9.95
C PHE A 246 26.86 -53.51 9.35
N TYR A 247 26.95 -53.62 8.03
CA TYR A 247 27.81 -54.59 7.36
C TYR A 247 28.73 -54.00 6.29
N ALA A 248 28.51 -52.76 5.85
CA ALA A 248 29.39 -52.06 4.93
C ALA A 248 30.70 -51.73 5.65
N ALA A 249 31.81 -52.16 5.07
CA ALA A 249 33.10 -51.94 5.66
C ALA A 249 33.57 -50.48 5.47
N PRO A 250 34.50 -50.02 6.32
CA PRO A 250 34.96 -48.65 6.24
C PRO A 250 35.66 -48.34 4.92
N ILE A 251 35.38 -47.16 4.36
CA ILE A 251 35.98 -46.67 3.11
C ILE A 251 36.71 -45.33 3.30
N TYR A 252 36.45 -44.67 4.42
CA TYR A 252 37.10 -43.43 4.82
C TYR A 252 37.85 -43.63 6.13
N ARG A 253 38.98 -42.94 6.25
CA ARG A 253 39.67 -42.69 7.51
C ARG A 253 39.64 -41.21 7.82
N TYR A 254 39.49 -40.84 9.08
CA TYR A 254 39.62 -39.45 9.52
C TYR A 254 40.39 -39.39 10.84
N ARG A 255 40.86 -38.18 11.16
CA ARG A 255 41.63 -37.92 12.37
C ARG A 255 40.87 -36.96 13.27
N ARG A 256 40.65 -37.36 14.53
CA ARG A 256 40.09 -36.50 15.58
C ARG A 256 40.88 -36.68 16.86
N ASP A 257 41.25 -35.58 17.51
CA ASP A 257 42.01 -35.57 18.77
C ASP A 257 43.30 -36.42 18.70
N GLY A 258 43.99 -36.38 17.56
CA GLY A 258 45.23 -37.13 17.31
C GLY A 258 45.05 -38.64 17.08
N ARG A 259 43.81 -39.15 17.08
CA ARG A 259 43.50 -40.56 16.82
C ARG A 259 42.87 -40.73 15.45
N TYR A 260 43.18 -41.86 14.81
CA TYR A 260 42.55 -42.25 13.56
C TYR A 260 41.31 -43.09 13.81
N TYR A 261 40.29 -42.83 13.01
CA TYR A 261 39.02 -43.54 13.01
C TYR A 261 38.69 -43.93 11.58
N GLU A 262 38.08 -45.09 11.43
CA GLU A 262 37.59 -45.57 10.15
C GLU A 262 36.07 -45.51 10.14
N ILE A 263 35.49 -45.12 9.01
CA ILE A 263 34.06 -44.97 8.86
C ILE A 263 33.62 -45.38 7.45
N ASN A 264 32.46 -46.02 7.37
CA ASN A 264 31.83 -46.29 6.08
C ASN A 264 31.12 -45.03 5.56
N ARG A 265 30.62 -45.09 4.32
CA ARG A 265 29.95 -43.95 3.69
C ARG A 265 28.75 -43.42 4.48
N TYR A 266 28.00 -44.31 5.11
CA TYR A 266 26.77 -43.97 5.83
C TYR A 266 27.09 -43.17 7.10
N GLY A 267 28.07 -43.62 7.88
CA GLY A 267 28.57 -42.84 9.01
C GLY A 267 29.18 -41.51 8.57
N ALA A 268 29.96 -41.51 7.48
CA ALA A 268 30.54 -40.28 6.92
C ALA A 268 29.45 -39.25 6.55
N ASN A 269 28.35 -39.71 5.94
CA ASN A 269 27.19 -38.89 5.64
C ASN A 269 26.55 -38.29 6.89
N VAL A 270 26.49 -39.02 8.01
CA VAL A 270 26.00 -38.46 9.28
C VAL A 270 26.94 -37.38 9.82
N LEU A 271 28.26 -37.52 9.69
CA LEU A 271 29.20 -36.47 10.08
C LEU A 271 29.06 -35.20 9.22
N ARG A 272 28.86 -35.36 7.90
CA ARG A 272 28.52 -34.24 7.01
C ARG A 272 27.24 -33.55 7.44
N GLN A 273 26.18 -34.32 7.70
CA GLN A 273 24.90 -33.80 8.19
C GLN A 273 25.04 -33.06 9.52
N ALA A 274 25.88 -33.57 10.44
CA ALA A 274 26.14 -32.90 11.72
C ALA A 274 26.72 -31.49 11.51
N LEU A 275 27.68 -31.33 10.60
CA LEU A 275 28.26 -30.03 10.27
C LEU A 275 27.23 -29.06 9.67
N HIS A 276 26.43 -29.52 8.70
CA HIS A 276 25.38 -28.68 8.10
C HIS A 276 24.31 -28.29 9.14
N ALA A 277 23.83 -29.25 9.92
CA ALA A 277 22.86 -28.99 10.99
C ALA A 277 23.42 -28.02 12.03
N GLY A 278 24.67 -28.23 12.43
CA GLY A 278 25.41 -27.34 13.32
C GLY A 278 25.46 -25.92 12.77
N TYR A 279 25.94 -25.75 11.53
CA TYR A 279 26.04 -24.46 10.86
C TYR A 279 24.69 -23.73 10.81
N ALA A 280 23.63 -24.43 10.40
CA ALA A 280 22.31 -23.83 10.32
C ALA A 280 21.78 -23.37 11.68
N GLN A 281 21.94 -24.19 12.72
CA GLN A 281 21.53 -23.85 14.07
C GLN A 281 22.38 -22.73 14.66
N GLY A 282 23.68 -22.74 14.40
CA GLY A 282 24.60 -21.67 14.77
C GLY A 282 24.18 -20.34 14.18
N PHE A 283 23.88 -20.32 12.88
CA PHE A 283 23.47 -19.11 12.18
C PHE A 283 22.21 -18.50 12.78
N ARG A 284 21.17 -19.32 12.99
CA ARG A 284 19.91 -18.88 13.61
C ARG A 284 20.13 -18.33 15.03
N ALA A 285 20.95 -19.00 15.83
CA ALA A 285 21.29 -18.56 17.18
C ALA A 285 22.08 -17.23 17.19
N GLY A 286 23.06 -17.07 16.29
CA GLY A 286 23.82 -15.83 16.16
C GLY A 286 22.94 -14.66 15.71
N GLU A 287 22.05 -14.92 14.74
CA GLU A 287 21.08 -13.93 14.26
C GLU A 287 20.11 -13.50 15.37
N ALA A 288 19.65 -14.44 16.19
CA ALA A 288 18.78 -14.17 17.34
C ALA A 288 19.49 -13.34 18.42
N ASP A 289 20.72 -13.72 18.81
CA ASP A 289 21.53 -12.94 19.75
C ASP A 289 21.76 -11.51 19.25
N ARG A 290 22.07 -11.35 17.96
CA ARG A 290 22.23 -10.04 17.31
C ARG A 290 20.94 -9.21 17.37
N ARG A 291 19.78 -9.81 17.07
CA ARG A 291 18.46 -9.14 17.13
C ARG A 291 18.12 -8.65 18.52
N ASP A 292 18.49 -9.43 19.54
CA ASP A 292 18.33 -9.06 20.95
C ASP A 292 19.40 -8.06 21.42
N ARG A 293 20.33 -7.62 20.54
CA ARG A 293 21.51 -6.79 20.87
C ARG A 293 22.37 -7.40 21.98
N TRP A 294 22.37 -8.72 22.06
CA TRP A 294 23.14 -9.47 23.03
C TRP A 294 24.57 -9.64 22.55
N ARG A 295 25.53 -9.73 23.48
CA ARG A 295 26.94 -9.98 23.15
C ARG A 295 27.11 -11.33 22.46
N ALA A 296 28.06 -11.43 21.53
CA ALA A 296 28.43 -12.69 20.90
C ALA A 296 28.89 -13.70 21.96
N ALA A 297 28.14 -14.79 22.12
CA ALA A 297 28.40 -15.82 23.13
C ALA A 297 27.81 -17.18 22.70
N TYR A 298 28.29 -17.74 21.59
CA TYR A 298 27.81 -19.02 21.06
C TYR A 298 27.82 -20.17 22.09
N ARG A 299 28.78 -20.15 23.02
CA ARG A 299 28.91 -21.16 24.10
C ARG A 299 27.74 -21.15 25.08
N ASP A 300 27.09 -19.99 25.21
CA ASP A 300 25.95 -19.80 26.09
C ASP A 300 24.65 -20.29 25.41
N SER A 301 24.65 -20.59 24.10
CA SER A 301 23.49 -21.16 23.42
C SER A 301 23.19 -22.58 23.92
N TYR A 302 21.91 -22.87 24.21
CA TYR A 302 21.47 -24.21 24.56
C TYR A 302 21.76 -25.21 23.45
N ALA A 303 21.49 -24.84 22.19
CA ALA A 303 21.72 -25.68 21.03
C ALA A 303 23.19 -26.08 20.88
N TYR A 304 24.13 -25.19 21.19
CA TYR A 304 25.57 -25.51 21.21
C TYR A 304 25.92 -26.50 22.32
N ARG A 305 25.32 -26.35 23.51
CA ARG A 305 25.55 -27.23 24.65
C ARG A 305 24.96 -28.61 24.43
N ASP A 306 23.73 -28.70 23.93
CA ASP A 306 23.06 -29.95 23.61
C ASP A 306 23.71 -30.68 22.43
N ALA A 307 23.93 -29.94 21.33
CA ALA A 307 24.58 -30.35 20.09
C ALA A 307 23.97 -31.57 19.39
N SER A 308 22.70 -31.90 19.66
CA SER A 308 22.07 -33.13 19.15
C SER A 308 20.96 -32.89 18.11
N TYR A 309 20.77 -31.64 17.68
CA TYR A 309 19.78 -31.30 16.66
C TYR A 309 20.01 -32.07 15.36
N GLY A 310 19.02 -32.87 14.96
CA GLY A 310 19.08 -33.69 13.74
C GLY A 310 19.77 -35.04 13.91
N TYR A 311 20.32 -35.35 15.09
CA TYR A 311 20.95 -36.64 15.37
C TYR A 311 19.93 -37.77 15.49
N ARG A 312 19.95 -38.74 14.57
CA ARG A 312 18.93 -39.80 14.56
C ARG A 312 19.16 -40.91 15.57
N GLY A 313 20.29 -40.90 16.28
CA GLY A 313 20.64 -41.97 17.23
C GLY A 313 21.38 -43.16 16.62
N TYR A 314 21.64 -43.16 15.31
CA TYR A 314 22.27 -44.26 14.58
C TYR A 314 23.51 -43.80 13.80
N TYR A 315 24.32 -44.77 13.38
CA TYR A 315 25.43 -44.67 12.43
C TYR A 315 26.72 -44.03 12.94
N ILE A 316 26.68 -43.31 14.06
CA ILE A 316 27.87 -42.85 14.78
C ILE A 316 27.49 -42.70 16.26
N SER A 317 28.47 -42.57 17.14
CA SER A 317 28.19 -42.22 18.54
C SER A 317 27.68 -40.80 18.66
N ARG A 318 26.90 -40.53 19.71
CA ARG A 318 26.40 -39.17 19.97
C ARG A 318 27.54 -38.18 20.20
N SER A 319 28.62 -38.59 20.87
CA SER A 319 29.77 -37.74 21.12
C SER A 319 30.46 -37.31 19.82
N GLU A 320 30.55 -38.22 18.84
CA GLU A 320 31.05 -37.92 17.49
C GLU A 320 30.18 -36.89 16.80
N TYR A 321 28.86 -37.12 16.76
CA TYR A 321 27.90 -36.19 16.17
C TYR A 321 28.04 -34.79 16.78
N ASN A 322 28.00 -34.72 18.11
CA ASN A 322 28.03 -33.47 18.85
C ASN A 322 29.32 -32.66 18.58
N TYR A 323 30.46 -33.34 18.40
CA TYR A 323 31.72 -32.67 18.09
C TYR A 323 31.62 -31.90 16.77
N TYR A 324 31.23 -32.60 15.70
CA TYR A 324 31.12 -32.00 14.37
C TYR A 324 29.96 -31.02 14.26
N PHE A 325 28.86 -31.27 14.97
CA PHE A 325 27.79 -30.30 15.12
C PHE A 325 28.31 -28.98 15.71
N ARG A 326 29.09 -29.03 16.79
CA ARG A 326 29.65 -27.83 17.42
C ARG A 326 30.66 -27.11 16.52
N GLU A 327 31.44 -27.85 15.74
CA GLU A 327 32.32 -27.27 14.71
C GLU A 327 31.52 -26.50 13.65
N GLY A 328 30.40 -27.06 13.20
CA GLY A 328 29.44 -26.38 12.33
C GLY A 328 28.86 -25.15 12.99
N PHE A 329 28.35 -25.32 14.21
CA PHE A 329 27.65 -24.30 14.98
C PHE A 329 28.49 -23.06 15.23
N ARG A 330 29.76 -23.23 15.64
CA ARG A 330 30.64 -22.08 15.90
C ARG A 330 30.79 -21.19 14.66
N ARG A 331 30.96 -21.80 13.48
CA ARG A 331 31.11 -21.10 12.20
C ARG A 331 29.81 -20.46 11.75
N GLY A 332 28.71 -21.20 11.87
CA GLY A 332 27.37 -20.67 11.58
C GLY A 332 27.03 -19.49 12.46
N TYR A 333 27.33 -19.56 13.75
CA TYR A 333 27.09 -18.47 14.70
C TYR A 333 27.87 -17.22 14.36
N GLU A 334 29.16 -17.33 14.01
CA GLU A 334 29.96 -16.19 13.53
C GLU A 334 29.29 -15.54 12.30
N ASP A 335 28.89 -16.36 11.33
CA ASP A 335 28.21 -15.88 10.12
C ASP A 335 26.86 -15.22 10.42
N GLY A 336 26.02 -15.81 11.27
CA GLY A 336 24.70 -15.27 11.62
C GLY A 336 24.76 -14.03 12.50
N TYR A 337 25.69 -13.98 13.46
CA TYR A 337 25.88 -12.85 14.36
C TYR A 337 26.44 -11.63 13.62
N ASP A 338 27.34 -11.83 12.66
CA ASP A 338 27.92 -10.75 11.85
C ASP A 338 27.16 -10.51 10.54
N SER A 339 26.10 -11.29 10.26
CA SER A 339 25.28 -11.22 9.05
C SER A 339 26.08 -11.34 7.75
N ARG A 340 26.93 -12.37 7.72
CA ARG A 340 27.82 -12.69 6.60
C ARG A 340 27.75 -14.19 6.28
N TYR A 341 28.41 -14.58 5.20
CA TYR A 341 28.41 -15.95 4.68
C TYR A 341 29.84 -16.38 4.37
N ARG A 342 30.69 -16.43 5.40
CA ARG A 342 32.12 -16.76 5.25
C ARG A 342 32.35 -18.27 5.14
N TYR A 343 31.62 -19.05 5.91
CA TYR A 343 31.81 -20.51 6.00
C TYR A 343 30.68 -21.29 5.35
N GLY A 344 29.60 -20.61 4.96
CA GLY A 344 28.46 -21.23 4.31
C GLY A 344 27.69 -20.27 3.45
N ARG A 345 26.44 -20.62 3.17
CA ARG A 345 25.54 -19.88 2.30
C ARG A 345 24.09 -20.12 2.69
N TYR A 346 23.20 -19.28 2.16
CA TYR A 346 21.77 -19.49 2.22
C TYR A 346 21.24 -19.90 0.85
N ALA A 347 20.48 -21.00 0.79
CA ALA A 347 19.85 -21.51 -0.42
C ALA A 347 18.54 -22.22 -0.04
N ASP A 348 17.49 -22.06 -0.85
CA ASP A 348 16.20 -22.79 -0.70
C ASP A 348 15.63 -22.79 0.73
N GLY A 349 15.68 -21.63 1.40
CA GLY A 349 15.16 -21.47 2.76
C GLY A 349 16.07 -21.99 3.87
N ASN A 350 17.26 -22.53 3.53
CA ASN A 350 18.12 -23.24 4.45
C ASN A 350 19.57 -22.71 4.42
N TYR A 351 20.25 -22.85 5.56
CA TYR A 351 21.65 -22.49 5.73
C TYR A 351 22.52 -23.73 5.57
N PHE A 352 23.53 -23.65 4.70
CA PHE A 352 24.44 -24.75 4.42
C PHE A 352 25.87 -24.32 4.63
N MET A 353 26.67 -25.15 5.31
CA MET A 353 28.12 -25.02 5.30
C MET A 353 28.66 -25.29 3.89
N SER A 354 29.69 -24.55 3.48
CA SER A 354 30.33 -24.74 2.18
C SER A 354 31.15 -26.03 2.15
N ASP A 355 31.10 -26.75 1.02
CA ASP A 355 31.74 -28.06 0.87
C ASP A 355 33.25 -28.02 1.13
N ASN A 356 33.94 -26.96 0.69
CA ASN A 356 35.36 -26.79 0.92
C ASN A 356 35.71 -26.75 2.43
N ILE A 357 34.89 -26.06 3.24
CA ILE A 357 35.07 -25.99 4.68
C ILE A 357 34.73 -27.33 5.33
N LEU A 358 33.67 -27.99 4.86
CA LEU A 358 33.29 -29.31 5.33
C LEU A 358 34.41 -30.34 5.08
N SER A 359 35.00 -30.37 3.88
CA SER A 359 36.13 -31.24 3.54
C SER A 359 37.35 -30.95 4.41
N GLN A 360 37.64 -29.69 4.71
CA GLN A 360 38.74 -29.31 5.60
C GLN A 360 38.53 -29.77 7.05
N ILE A 361 37.28 -29.73 7.55
CA ILE A 361 36.97 -30.13 8.93
C ILE A 361 36.96 -31.65 9.08
N LEU A 362 36.30 -32.37 8.17
CA LEU A 362 36.19 -33.83 8.23
C LEU A 362 37.49 -34.51 7.84
N ASN A 363 38.22 -33.93 6.88
CA ASN A 363 39.48 -34.43 6.36
C ASN A 363 39.46 -35.94 6.12
N PHE A 364 38.43 -36.41 5.40
CA PHE A 364 38.30 -37.82 5.04
C PHE A 364 39.39 -38.21 4.03
N GLU A 365 40.14 -39.22 4.38
CA GLU A 365 41.08 -39.91 3.51
C GLU A 365 40.40 -41.18 3.00
N SER A 366 40.31 -41.35 1.69
CA SER A 366 39.87 -42.63 1.13
C SER A 366 40.94 -43.69 1.42
N ILE A 367 40.52 -44.85 1.93
CA ILE A 367 41.40 -45.97 2.26
C ILE A 367 41.20 -47.17 1.34
N ARG A 368 40.48 -46.99 0.22
CA ARG A 368 40.18 -48.04 -0.75
C ARG A 368 40.44 -47.62 -2.17
#